data_AF-A0AAD9C8P4-F1
#
_entry.id   AF-A0AAD9C8P4-F1
#
_cell.length_a   1.000
_cell.length_b   1.000
_cell.length_c   1.000
_cell.angle_alpha   90.00
_cell.angle_beta   90.00
_cell.angle_gamma   90.00
#
_symmetry.space_group_name_H-M   'P 1'
#
loop_
_entity.id
_entity.type
_entity.pdbx_description
1 polymer ?
#
loop_
_entity_poly.entity_id
_entity_poly.type
_entity_poly.pdbx_seq_one_letter_code
_entity_poly.pdbx_strand_id
1 'polypeptide(L)' 'MATCSLLLLLFIFNGADGSYIVGGRDAAPNSRPYMASLQVRGRHNCGGAMVRGDFMLTAAHCEIPM' A
#
# COMPACT_ATOMS: atom_id res chain seq x y z
N MET A 1 30.18 12.61 12.14
CA MET A 1 29.85 11.25 12.62
C MET A 1 28.41 11.16 13.12
N ALA A 2 28.01 11.97 14.10
CA ALA A 2 26.62 11.99 14.62
C ALA A 2 25.55 12.35 13.57
N THR A 3 25.86 13.23 12.62
CA THR A 3 24.95 13.62 11.53
C THR A 3 24.62 12.45 10.59
N CYS A 4 25.62 11.64 10.25
CA CYS A 4 25.45 10.47 9.39
C CYS A 4 24.60 9.39 10.09
N SER A 5 24.83 9.15 11.38
CA SER A 5 24.02 8.25 12.19
C SER A 5 22.55 8.70 12.31
N LEU A 6 22.30 10.01 12.43
CA LEU A 6 20.95 10.58 12.48
C LEU A 6 20.22 10.47 11.13
N LEU A 7 20.92 10.72 10.01
CA LEU A 7 20.39 10.51 8.66
C LEU A 7 20.03 9.04 8.41
N LEU A 8 20.90 8.11 8.81
CA LEU A 8 20.63 6.67 8.74
C LEU A 8 19.38 6.29 9.55
N LEU A 9 19.25 6.78 10.79
CA LEU A 9 18.07 6.55 11.61
C LEU A 9 16.79 7.09 10.95
N LEU A 10 16.83 8.28 10.34
CA LEU A 10 15.69 8.82 9.58
C LEU A 10 15.30 7.92 8.40
N PHE A 11 16.27 7.37 7.67
CA PHE A 11 16.00 6.43 6.57
C PHE A 11 15.43 5.10 7.06
N ILE A 12 15.87 4.59 8.21
CA ILE A 12 15.34 3.34 8.80
C ILE A 12 13.90 3.53 9.29
N PHE A 13 13.58 4.69 9.89
CA PHE A 13 12.23 5.01 10.37
C PHE A 13 11.24 5.36 9.25
N ASN A 14 11.70 6.02 8.18
CA ASN A 14 10.90 6.30 7.00
C ASN A 14 10.99 5.16 5.99
N GLY A 15 10.64 3.94 6.42
CA GLY A 15 10.73 2.73 5.60
C GLY A 15 10.31 3.03 4.16
N ALA A 16 11.22 2.77 3.22
CA ALA A 16 10.98 2.95 1.80
C ALA A 16 9.97 1.89 1.34
N ASP A 17 8.70 2.10 1.67
CA ASP A 17 7.60 1.33 1.13
C ASP A 17 7.51 1.69 -0.35
N GLY A 18 7.71 0.72 -1.24
CA GLY A 18 7.64 0.90 -2.69
C GLY A 18 6.24 1.23 -3.21
N SER A 19 5.38 1.80 -2.38
CA SER A 19 3.94 2.02 -2.59
C SER A 19 3.63 3.45 -3.03
N TYR A 20 4.55 4.11 -3.74
CA TYR A 20 4.27 5.40 -4.36
C TYR A 20 3.69 5.22 -5.77
N ILE A 21 2.57 5.89 -6.04
CA ILE A 21 2.00 5.97 -7.39
C ILE A 21 2.78 7.03 -8.17
N VAL A 22 3.57 6.61 -9.16
CA VAL A 22 4.44 7.50 -9.96
C VAL A 22 3.63 8.59 -10.65
N GLY A 23 3.98 9.86 -10.40
CA GLY A 23 3.27 11.04 -10.93
C GLY A 23 1.89 11.27 -10.29
N GLY A 24 1.57 10.53 -9.23
CA GLY A 24 0.31 10.61 -8.52
C GLY A 24 0.24 11.77 -7.52
N ARG A 25 -0.96 11.95 -6.98
CA ARG A 25 -1.29 12.81 -5.84
C ARG A 25 -2.22 12.06 -4.91
N ASP A 26 -2.26 12.48 -3.66
CA ASP A 26 -3.15 11.86 -2.67
C ASP A 26 -4.60 11.96 -3.12
N ALA A 27 -5.32 10.85 -2.99
CA ALA A 27 -6.76 10.83 -3.19
C ALA A 27 -7.45 11.57 -2.04
N ALA A 28 -8.52 12.31 -2.35
CA ALA A 28 -9.35 12.88 -1.29
C ALA A 28 -9.87 11.76 -0.37
N PRO A 29 -9.93 11.97 0.96
CA PRO A 29 -10.36 10.93 1.89
C PRO A 29 -11.69 10.30 1.47
N ASN A 30 -11.74 8.96 1.47
CA ASN A 30 -12.92 8.17 1.09
C ASN A 30 -13.48 8.41 -0.33
N SER A 31 -12.76 9.10 -1.22
CA SER A 31 -13.21 9.36 -2.61
C SER A 31 -13.17 8.13 -3.53
N ARG A 32 -12.61 7.02 -3.04
CA ARG A 32 -12.51 5.73 -3.72
C ARG A 32 -13.05 4.64 -2.79
N PRO A 33 -14.36 4.64 -2.46
CA PRO A 33 -14.92 3.73 -1.46
C PRO A 33 -14.89 2.26 -1.88
N TYR A 34 -14.72 1.99 -3.17
CA TYR A 34 -14.52 0.64 -3.71
C TYR A 34 -13.09 0.13 -3.52
N MET A 35 -12.11 0.98 -3.22
CA MET A 35 -10.70 0.59 -3.15
C MET A 35 -10.44 -0.23 -1.88
N ALA A 36 -9.82 -1.40 -2.05
CA ALA A 36 -9.46 -2.27 -0.95
C ALA A 36 -7.98 -2.68 -1.02
N SER A 37 -7.39 -2.89 0.17
CA SER A 37 -6.02 -3.33 0.36
C SER A 37 -6.01 -4.82 0.65
N LEU A 38 -5.45 -5.60 -0.28
CA LEU A 38 -5.24 -7.04 -0.10
C LEU A 38 -3.95 -7.25 0.69
N GLN A 39 -4.08 -7.82 1.89
CA GLN A 39 -2.97 -7.94 2.82
C GLN A 39 -2.54 -9.39 3.00
N VAL A 40 -1.23 -9.61 3.04
CA VAL A 40 -0.62 -10.90 3.39
C VAL A 40 0.18 -10.68 4.66
N ARG A 41 -0.16 -11.42 5.73
CA ARG A 41 0.45 -11.27 7.07
C ARG A 41 0.42 -9.82 7.58
N GLY A 42 -0.68 -9.11 7.34
CA GLY A 42 -0.88 -7.72 7.77
C GLY A 42 -0.12 -6.66 6.97
N ARG A 43 0.50 -7.03 5.83
CA ARG A 43 1.18 -6.08 4.93
C ARG A 43 0.45 -6.00 3.60
N HIS A 44 0.31 -4.80 3.04
CA HIS A 44 -0.25 -4.59 1.71
C HIS A 44 0.55 -5.38 0.66
N ASN A 45 -0.16 -6.11 -0.18
CA ASN A 45 0.42 -6.89 -1.28
C ASN A 45 -0.13 -6.42 -2.63
N CYS A 46 -1.45 -6.25 -2.73
CA CYS A 46 -2.13 -5.80 -3.94
C CYS A 46 -3.30 -4.87 -3.64
N GLY A 47 -3.73 -4.12 -4.65
CA GLY A 47 -5.03 -3.43 -4.62
C GLY A 47 -6.16 -4.28 -5.18
N GLY A 48 -7.39 -3.87 -4.93
CA GLY A 48 -8.55 -4.32 -5.71
C GLY A 48 -9.77 -3.43 -5.52
N ALA A 49 -10.88 -3.82 -6.12
CA ALA A 49 -12.11 -3.03 -6.19
C ALA A 49 -13.33 -3.85 -5.76
N MET A 50 -14.11 -3.34 -4.80
CA MET A 50 -15.41 -3.91 -4.44
C MET A 50 -16.42 -3.65 -5.57
N VAL A 51 -16.89 -4.73 -6.20
CA VAL A 51 -17.86 -4.67 -7.32
C VAL A 51 -19.28 -5.05 -6.89
N ARG A 52 -19.40 -5.71 -5.72
CA ARG A 52 -20.65 -6.03 -5.01
C ARG A 52 -20.33 -6.12 -3.51
N GLY A 53 -21.34 -6.05 -2.64
CA GLY A 53 -21.15 -6.08 -1.18
C GLY A 53 -20.34 -7.27 -0.64
N ASP A 54 -20.27 -8.35 -1.41
CA ASP A 54 -19.59 -9.62 -1.10
C ASP A 54 -18.59 -10.06 -2.20
N PHE A 55 -18.37 -9.26 -3.24
CA PHE A 55 -17.42 -9.58 -4.33
C PHE A 55 -16.41 -8.47 -4.55
N MET A 56 -15.13 -8.85 -4.54
CA MET A 56 -13.99 -8.00 -4.85
C MET A 56 -13.30 -8.48 -6.12
N LEU A 57 -12.94 -7.54 -6.99
CA LEU A 57 -12.14 -7.77 -8.18
C LEU A 57 -10.67 -7.41 -7.91
N THR A 58 -9.75 -8.28 -8.35
CA THR A 58 -8.31 -8.07 -8.28
C THR A 58 -7.61 -8.71 -9.48
N ALA A 59 -6.30 -8.48 -9.64
CA ALA A 59 -5.51 -9.16 -10.65
C ALA A 59 -5.30 -10.63 -10.28
N ALA A 60 -5.39 -11.54 -11.26
CA ALA A 60 -5.28 -12.98 -11.03
C ALA A 60 -3.93 -13.43 -10.44
N HIS A 61 -2.86 -12.67 -10.67
CA HIS A 61 -1.52 -12.97 -10.14
C HIS A 61 -1.31 -12.46 -8.71
N CYS A 62 -2.27 -11.75 -8.13
CA CYS A 62 -2.20 -11.33 -6.74
C CYS A 62 -2.46 -12.54 -5.84
N GLU A 63 -1.42 -13.35 -5.61
CA GLU A 63 -1.44 -14.47 -4.68
C GLU A 63 -1.74 -13.95 -3.27
N ILE A 64 -2.97 -14.19 -2.84
CA ILE A 64 -3.39 -14.01 -1.45
C ILE A 64 -3.53 -15.43 -0.92
N PRO A 65 -2.65 -15.89 -0.01
CA PRO A 65 -2.94 -17.11 0.72
C PRO A 65 -4.20 -16.83 1.55
N MET A 66 -5.32 -17.42 1.10
CA MET A 66 -6.59 -17.42 1.79
C MET A 66 -6.47 -18.24 3.08
#